data_AF-A0A0U5IFN0-F1
#
_entry.id   AF-A0A0U5IFN0-F1
#
_cell.length_a   1.000
_cell.length_b   1.000
_cell.length_c   1.000
_cell.angle_alpha   90.00
_cell.angle_beta   90.00
_cell.angle_gamma   90.00
#
_symmetry.space_group_name_H-M   'P 1'
#
loop_
_entity.id
_entity.type
_entity.pdbx_description
1 polymer ?
#
loop_
_entity_poly.entity_id
_entity_poly.type
_entity_poly.pdbx_seq_one_letter_code
_entity_poly.pdbx_strand_id
1 'polypeptide(L)' 'MFYGFSIQDAAGMGFDDQFIYEQLARPAEERAIPEIPLLRADALDLLETFAADPGRVRY' A
#
# COMPACT_ATOMS: atom_id res chain seq x y z
N MET A 1 -11.19 12.26 12.30
CA MET A 1 -9.75 11.96 12.43
C MET A 1 -9.07 13.20 13.00
N PHE A 2 -8.27 13.07 14.05
CA PHE A 2 -7.50 14.17 14.65
C PHE A 2 -6.02 13.82 14.56
N TYR A 3 -5.16 14.80 14.27
CA TYR A 3 -3.71 14.62 14.11
C TYR A 3 -2.94 15.77 14.78
N GLY A 4 -1.68 15.53 15.15
CA GLY A 4 -0.86 16.48 15.92
C GLY A 4 0.10 17.33 15.08
N PHE A 5 0.68 16.77 14.01
CA PHE A 5 1.57 17.49 13.10
C PHE A 5 1.28 17.09 11.65
N SER A 6 1.58 18.00 10.73
CA SER A 6 1.32 17.84 9.31
C SER A 6 2.40 17.01 8.61
N ILE A 7 2.12 16.57 7.39
CA ILE A 7 3.11 15.91 6.55
C ILE A 7 4.29 16.83 6.21
N GLN A 8 4.05 18.15 6.14
CA GLN A 8 5.09 19.15 5.93
C GLN A 8 6.02 19.27 7.14
N ASP A 9 5.49 19.15 8.36
CA ASP A 9 6.29 19.14 9.59
C ASP A 9 7.20 17.90 9.63
N ALA A 10 6.66 16.74 9.24
CA ALA A 10 7.42 15.49 9.15
C ALA A 10 8.54 15.58 8.10
N ALA A 11 8.22 16.09 6.91
CA ALA A 11 9.21 16.32 5.85
C ALA A 11 10.33 17.26 6.30
N GLY A 12 10.00 18.30 7.07
CA GLY A 12 10.97 19.23 7.66
C GLY A 12 11.98 18.57 8.62
N MET A 13 11.64 17.41 9.19
CA MET A 13 12.51 16.60 10.05
C MET A 13 13.20 15.45 9.31
N GLY A 14 13.03 15.37 7.99
CA GLY A 14 13.66 14.34 7.15
C GLY A 14 12.89 13.02 7.08
N PHE A 15 11.60 13.00 7.45
CA PHE A 15 10.75 11.85 7.18
C PHE A 15 10.24 11.86 5.74
N ASP A 16 10.18 10.68 5.14
CA ASP A 16 9.85 10.49 3.72
C ASP A 16 8.34 10.30 3.45
N ASP A 17 7.46 10.61 4.40
CA ASP A 17 6.01 10.43 4.25
C ASP A 17 5.50 11.03 2.94
N GLN A 18 5.89 12.27 2.63
CA GLN A 18 5.49 12.94 1.39
C GLN A 18 5.97 12.17 0.16
N PHE A 19 7.23 11.74 0.14
CA PHE A 19 7.79 10.95 -0.95
C PHE A 19 7.01 9.63 -1.13
N ILE A 20 6.67 8.94 -0.04
CA ILE A 20 5.90 7.69 -0.09
C ILE A 20 4.53 7.91 -0.73
N TYR A 21 3.79 8.95 -0.35
CA TYR A 21 2.51 9.26 -0.97
C TYR A 21 2.65 9.60 -2.47
N GLU A 22 3.69 10.34 -2.85
CA GLU A 22 3.99 10.64 -4.26
C GLU A 22 4.32 9.36 -5.06
N GLN A 23 5.01 8.38 -4.47
CA GLN A 23 5.26 7.09 -5.12
C GLN A 23 3.99 6.26 -5.26
N LEU A 24 3.12 6.24 -4.25
CA LEU A 24 1.87 5.49 -4.30
C LEU A 24 0.92 6.00 -5.40
N ALA A 25 1.00 7.28 -5.75
CA ALA A 25 0.22 7.88 -6.84
C ALA A 25 0.72 7.51 -8.26
N ARG A 26 1.93 6.96 -8.38
CA ARG A 26 2.51 6.54 -9.66
C ARG A 26 2.09 5.11 -10.03
N PRO A 27 2.05 4.78 -11.33
CA PRO A 27 2.02 3.38 -11.78
C PRO A 27 3.11 2.56 -11.08
N ALA A 28 2.79 1.31 -10.74
CA ALA A 28 3.64 0.47 -9.91
C ALA A 28 5.04 0.25 -10.52
N GLU A 29 5.10 0.13 -11.85
CA GLU A 29 6.33 0.04 -12.63
C GLU A 29 7.15 1.35 -12.71
N GLU A 30 6.54 2.51 -12.44
CA GLU A 30 7.18 3.84 -12.52
C GLU A 30 7.61 4.40 -11.15
N ARG A 31 7.43 3.61 -10.09
CA ARG A 31 7.90 3.96 -8.75
C ARG A 31 9.43 3.92 -8.69
N ALA A 32 10.00 4.69 -7.77
CA ALA A 32 11.43 4.67 -7.48
C ALA A 32 11.92 3.27 -7.09
N ILE A 33 11.05 2.48 -6.44
CA ILE A 33 11.19 1.04 -6.26
C ILE A 33 10.07 0.39 -7.06
N PRO A 34 10.34 -0.14 -8.26
CA PRO A 34 9.31 -0.74 -9.11
C PRO A 34 8.71 -1.99 -8.46
N GLU A 35 7.39 -2.08 -8.47
CA GLU A 35 6.67 -3.27 -8.04
C GLU A 35 6.35 -4.14 -9.25
N ILE A 36 6.82 -5.38 -9.22
CA ILE A 36 6.66 -6.34 -10.32
C ILE A 36 5.60 -7.37 -9.93
N PRO A 37 4.46 -7.45 -10.64
CA PRO A 37 3.45 -8.47 -10.38
C PRO A 37 4.01 -9.87 -10.63
N LEU A 38 3.90 -10.76 -9.65
CA LEU A 38 4.34 -12.14 -9.74
C LEU A 38 3.24 -13.08 -9.24
N LEU A 39 3.13 -14.26 -9.88
CA LEU A 39 2.23 -15.35 -9.49
C LEU A 39 0.75 -14.91 -9.33
N ARG A 40 0.27 -14.05 -10.24
CA ARG A 40 -1.07 -13.45 -10.15
C ARG A 40 -2.19 -14.49 -10.07
N ALA A 41 -2.08 -15.61 -10.78
CA ALA A 41 -3.09 -16.66 -10.75
C ALA A 41 -3.18 -17.31 -9.36
N ASP A 42 -2.05 -17.82 -8.84
CA ASP A 42 -1.98 -18.45 -7.52
C ASP A 42 -2.45 -17.49 -6.40
N ALA A 43 -2.10 -16.21 -6.51
CA ALA A 43 -2.54 -15.19 -5.55
C ALA A 43 -4.07 -14.98 -5.58
N LEU A 44 -4.71 -15.07 -6.75
CA LEU A 44 -6.16 -14.98 -6.88
C LEU A 44 -6.85 -16.23 -6.33
N ASP A 45 -6.33 -17.42 -6.57
CA ASP A 45 -6.85 -18.66 -6.00
C ASP A 45 -6.85 -18.61 -4.46
N LEU A 46 -5.78 -18.07 -3.86
CA LEU A 46 -5.71 -17.83 -2.42
C LEU A 46 -6.78 -16.83 -1.95
N LEU A 47 -6.98 -15.75 -2.70
CA LEU A 47 -7.96 -14.72 -2.37
C LEU A 47 -9.40 -15.26 -2.45
N GLU A 48 -9.71 -16.08 -3.44
CA GLU A 48 -11.01 -16.76 -3.57
C GLU A 48 -11.25 -17.72 -2.41
N THR A 49 -10.22 -18.49 -2.03
CA THR A 49 -10.27 -19.39 -0.87
C THR A 49 -10.56 -18.62 0.41
N PHE A 50 -9.85 -17.52 0.66
CA PHE A 50 -10.13 -16.64 1.80
C PHE A 50 -11.54 -16.08 1.74
N ALA A 51 -12.03 -15.71 0.55
CA ALA A 51 -13.35 -15.13 0.40
C ALA A 51 -14.49 -16.12 0.67
N ALA A 52 -14.27 -17.41 0.43
CA ALA A 52 -15.22 -18.49 0.69
C ALA A 52 -15.28 -18.90 2.16
N ASP A 53 -14.28 -18.56 2.98
CA ASP A 53 -14.25 -18.91 4.41
C ASP A 53 -15.36 -18.16 5.19
N PRO A 54 -16.36 -18.88 5.76
CA PRO A 54 -17.41 -18.26 6.56
C PRO A 54 -16.90 -17.67 7.88
N GLY A 55 -15.72 -18.08 8.35
CA GLY A 55 -15.07 -17.57 9.56
C GLY A 55 -14.17 -16.35 9.33
N ARG A 56 -14.05 -15.85 8.09
CA ARG A 56 -13.14 -14.75 7.78
C ARG A 56 -13.49 -13.47 8.54
N VAL A 57 -12.47 -12.81 9.05
CA VAL A 57 -12.60 -11.49 9.68
C VAL A 57 -12.86 -10.45 8.58
N ARG A 58 -13.86 -9.59 8.81
CA ARG A 58 -14.14 -8.43 7.96
C ARG A 58 -13.35 -7.23 8.48
N TYR A 59 -12.68 -6.51 7.58
CA TYR A 59 -11.89 -5.31 7.85
C TYR A 59 -12.53 -4.09 7.20
#